data_AF-X1NML9-F1
#
_entry.id   AF-X1NML9-F1
#
_cell.length_a   1.000
_cell.length_b   1.000
_cell.length_c   1.000
_cell.angle_alpha   90.00
_cell.angle_beta   90.00
_cell.angle_gamma   90.00
#
_symmetry.space_group_name_H-M   'P 1'
#
loop_
_entity.id
_entity.type
_entity.pdbx_description
1 polymer ?
#
loop_
_entity_poly.entity_id
_entity_poly.type
_entity_poly.pdbx_seq_one_letter_code
_entity_poly.pdbx_strand_id
1 'polypeptide(L)'
;AADETFVALGTDTGGSVRQPASFCGMVGLKPTYGRVSRYGLVAYASSLDQVGPITKDVTDCALIMKVISGHDNMDSTSINLEVPDYLKSCQEGIKGIKIGVPKEYFIKGIDPEVKDALDKALKIFEKLGAKIEEVSLLHTEYSLPAYHLGALIAKEGWILLNGGRASGIMEASARGAKE
;
A
#
# COMPACT_ATOMS: atom_id res chain seq x y z
N ALA A 1 10.04 -0.57 13.62
CA ALA A 1 10.71 0.70 13.94
C ALA A 1 11.30 0.68 15.34
N ALA A 2 10.48 0.53 16.38
CA ALA A 2 10.95 0.42 17.77
C ALA A 2 11.43 -0.99 18.17
N ASP A 3 11.64 -1.90 17.22
CA ASP A 3 12.11 -3.27 17.45
C ASP A 3 11.26 -4.18 18.36
N GLU A 4 9.99 -3.82 18.61
CA GLU A 4 9.04 -4.61 19.40
C GLU A 4 8.50 -5.87 18.70
N THR A 5 8.57 -5.91 17.36
CA THR A 5 8.18 -7.07 16.56
C THR A 5 9.06 -7.20 15.31
N PHE A 6 9.19 -8.43 14.80
CA PHE A 6 9.84 -8.71 13.53
C PHE A 6 9.03 -8.19 12.33
N VAL A 7 7.70 -8.35 12.41
CA VAL A 7 6.75 -7.94 11.37
C VAL A 7 5.45 -7.44 12.01
N ALA A 8 4.80 -6.49 11.33
CA ALA A 8 3.41 -6.13 11.59
C ALA A 8 2.58 -6.32 10.31
N LEU A 9 1.29 -6.61 10.48
CA LEU A 9 0.30 -6.51 9.41
C LEU A 9 -0.53 -5.25 9.63
N GLY A 10 -0.74 -4.49 8.56
CA GLY A 10 -1.64 -3.36 8.52
C GLY A 10 -2.64 -3.50 7.38
N THR A 11 -3.56 -2.54 7.30
CA THR A 11 -4.54 -2.44 6.21
C THR A 11 -4.31 -1.12 5.48
N ASP A 12 -4.32 -1.14 4.15
CA ASP A 12 -4.07 0.02 3.30
C ASP A 12 -5.23 0.22 2.34
N THR A 13 -6.12 1.13 2.69
CA THR A 13 -7.25 1.54 1.84
C THR A 13 -6.85 2.70 0.92
N GLY A 14 -6.03 3.64 1.41
CA GLY A 14 -5.64 4.85 0.69
C GLY A 14 -4.20 5.31 0.97
N GLY A 15 -3.39 4.49 1.65
CA GLY A 15 -2.03 4.82 2.08
C GLY A 15 -1.66 4.28 3.45
N SER A 16 -2.58 3.65 4.18
CA SER A 16 -2.45 3.36 5.61
C SER A 16 -1.41 2.28 5.99
N VAL A 17 -0.76 1.62 5.04
CA VAL A 17 0.48 0.84 5.27
C VAL A 17 1.68 1.61 4.78
N ARG A 18 1.63 2.13 3.54
CA ARG A 18 2.79 2.77 2.89
C ARG A 18 3.21 4.08 3.56
N GLN A 19 2.25 4.92 3.96
CA GLN A 19 2.52 6.22 4.58
C GLN A 19 3.18 6.08 5.97
N PRO A 20 2.63 5.33 6.95
CA PRO A 20 3.29 5.17 8.24
C PRO A 20 4.64 4.44 8.11
N ALA A 21 4.77 3.49 7.17
CA ALA A 21 6.06 2.87 6.89
C ALA A 21 7.10 3.91 6.40
N SER A 22 6.70 4.83 5.51
CA SER A 22 7.55 5.92 5.04
C SER A 22 8.00 6.86 6.17
N PHE A 23 7.11 7.19 7.11
CA PHE A 23 7.45 8.05 8.26
C PHE A 23 8.42 7.39 9.25
N CYS A 24 8.35 6.06 9.35
CA CYS A 24 9.15 5.28 10.28
C CYS A 24 10.42 4.68 9.66
N GLY A 25 10.72 4.97 8.38
CA GLY A 25 11.87 4.39 7.67
C GLY A 25 11.78 2.88 7.46
N MET A 26 10.57 2.33 7.36
CA MET A 26 10.29 0.90 7.23
C MET A 26 9.84 0.52 5.81
N VAL A 27 9.85 -0.77 5.49
CA VAL A 27 9.28 -1.31 4.25
C VAL A 27 7.80 -1.62 4.47
N GLY A 28 6.91 -0.87 3.81
CA GLY A 28 5.46 -1.11 3.82
C GLY A 28 4.95 -1.43 2.43
N LEU A 29 4.26 -2.57 2.26
CA LEU A 29 3.76 -3.02 0.97
C LEU A 29 2.23 -3.18 1.01
N LYS A 30 1.55 -2.49 0.09
CA LYS A 30 0.16 -2.81 -0.26
C LYS A 30 0.16 -3.71 -1.49
N PRO A 31 -0.25 -4.98 -1.40
CA PRO A 31 -0.26 -5.87 -2.55
C PRO A 31 -1.38 -5.53 -3.53
N THR A 32 -1.42 -6.27 -4.65
CA THR A 32 -2.55 -6.27 -5.58
C THR A 32 -3.84 -6.59 -4.84
N TYR A 33 -4.94 -5.90 -5.17
CA TYR A 33 -6.26 -6.18 -4.60
C TYR A 33 -6.66 -7.64 -4.81
N GLY A 34 -7.19 -8.27 -3.76
CA GLY A 34 -7.53 -9.70 -3.71
C GLY A 34 -6.35 -10.69 -3.56
N ARG A 35 -5.08 -10.23 -3.56
CA ARG A 35 -3.90 -11.11 -3.35
C ARG A 35 -3.84 -11.71 -1.94
N VAL A 36 -4.26 -10.95 -0.94
CA VAL A 36 -4.41 -11.38 0.46
C VAL A 36 -5.90 -11.36 0.77
N SER A 37 -6.40 -12.42 1.41
CA SER A 37 -7.81 -12.51 1.81
C SER A 37 -8.18 -11.41 2.80
N ARG A 38 -9.39 -10.87 2.65
CA ARG A 38 -10.02 -9.93 3.60
C ARG A 38 -10.99 -10.64 4.54
N TYR A 39 -11.10 -11.98 4.48
CA TYR A 39 -11.95 -12.71 5.43
C TYR A 39 -11.45 -12.48 6.87
N GLY A 40 -12.33 -11.99 7.74
CA GLY A 40 -11.99 -11.59 9.11
C GLY A 40 -11.50 -10.14 9.28
N LEU A 41 -11.28 -9.40 8.18
CA LEU A 41 -10.98 -7.97 8.23
C LEU A 41 -12.26 -7.17 8.49
N VAL A 42 -12.22 -6.26 9.47
CA VAL A 42 -13.26 -5.23 9.63
C VAL A 42 -13.15 -4.26 8.47
N ALA A 43 -14.16 -4.25 7.60
CA ALA A 43 -14.14 -3.46 6.38
C ALA A 43 -14.23 -1.95 6.65
N TYR A 44 -13.56 -1.17 5.81
CA TYR A 44 -13.70 0.29 5.72
C TYR A 44 -14.25 0.69 4.35
N ALA A 45 -13.49 0.43 3.28
CA ALA A 45 -13.96 0.58 1.91
C ALA A 45 -13.59 -0.68 1.11
N SER A 46 -14.53 -1.62 1.03
CA SER A 46 -14.24 -2.99 0.57
C SER A 46 -13.57 -3.12 -0.79
N SER A 47 -13.79 -2.18 -1.72
CA SER A 47 -13.16 -2.16 -3.05
C SER A 47 -11.71 -1.64 -3.05
N LEU A 48 -11.23 -1.14 -1.92
CA LEU A 48 -9.93 -0.49 -1.76
C LEU A 48 -9.09 -1.14 -0.64
N ASP A 49 -9.75 -1.67 0.39
CA ASP A 49 -9.10 -2.29 1.54
C ASP A 49 -8.16 -3.40 1.10
N GLN A 50 -6.92 -3.36 1.60
CA GLN A 50 -6.03 -4.49 1.44
C GLN A 50 -5.08 -4.68 2.62
N VAL A 51 -4.89 -5.93 3.04
CA VAL A 51 -3.93 -6.29 4.09
C VAL A 51 -2.52 -6.29 3.49
N GLY A 52 -1.55 -5.71 4.21
CA GLY A 52 -0.17 -5.60 3.76
C GLY A 52 0.84 -5.63 4.92
N PRO A 53 2.07 -6.14 4.70
CA PRO A 53 3.09 -6.19 5.73
C PRO A 53 3.82 -4.85 5.91
N ILE A 54 4.28 -4.61 7.14
CA ILE A 54 5.29 -3.62 7.50
C ILE A 54 6.47 -4.36 8.13
N THR A 55 7.66 -4.17 7.56
CA THR A 55 8.88 -4.93 7.89
C THR A 55 10.11 -4.02 7.89
N LYS A 56 11.23 -4.50 8.43
CA LYS A 56 12.48 -3.72 8.45
C LYS A 56 13.19 -3.72 7.10
N ASP A 57 13.04 -4.79 6.32
CA ASP A 57 13.66 -4.91 5.00
C ASP A 57 12.77 -5.63 3.97
N VAL A 58 13.21 -5.60 2.71
CA VAL A 58 12.47 -6.14 1.57
C VAL A 58 12.42 -7.67 1.59
N THR A 59 13.41 -8.34 2.19
CA THR A 59 13.48 -9.81 2.26
C THR A 59 12.40 -10.34 3.20
N ASP A 60 12.26 -9.73 4.38
CA ASP A 60 11.20 -10.03 5.33
C ASP A 60 9.82 -9.73 4.73
N CYS A 61 9.69 -8.61 4.01
CA CYS A 61 8.46 -8.29 3.28
C CYS A 61 8.07 -9.42 2.30
N ALA A 62 9.03 -9.90 1.49
CA ALA A 62 8.82 -10.97 0.53
C ALA A 62 8.47 -12.32 1.19
N LEU A 63 9.13 -12.67 2.30
CA LEU A 63 8.83 -13.85 3.11
C LEU A 63 7.38 -13.83 3.61
N ILE A 64 6.97 -12.70 4.19
CA ILE A 64 5.64 -12.56 4.77
C ILE A 64 4.59 -12.57 3.68
N MET A 65 4.84 -11.90 2.56
CA MET A 65 3.95 -11.95 1.40
C MET A 65 3.72 -13.37 0.89
N LYS A 66 4.75 -14.23 0.90
CA LYS A 66 4.62 -15.65 0.51
C LYS A 66 3.69 -16.42 1.45
N VAL A 67 3.65 -16.06 2.74
CA VAL A 67 2.83 -16.71 3.76
C VAL A 67 1.38 -16.23 3.72
N ILE A 68 1.15 -14.91 3.59
CA ILE A 68 -0.20 -14.32 3.71
C ILE A 68 -0.97 -14.26 2.38
N SER A 69 -0.29 -14.43 1.26
CA SER A 69 -0.95 -14.43 -0.05
C SER A 69 -1.57 -15.78 -0.37
N GLY A 70 -2.68 -15.77 -1.10
CA GLY A 70 -3.32 -16.99 -1.56
C GLY A 70 -4.81 -16.80 -1.85
N HIS A 71 -5.36 -17.74 -2.60
CA HIS A 71 -6.80 -17.80 -2.81
C HIS A 71 -7.51 -18.28 -1.55
N ASP A 72 -8.60 -17.61 -1.18
CA ASP A 72 -9.44 -17.98 -0.05
C ASP A 72 -10.91 -18.05 -0.50
N ASN A 73 -11.53 -19.23 -0.35
CA ASN A 73 -12.92 -19.46 -0.72
C ASN A 73 -13.92 -18.67 0.16
N MET A 74 -13.49 -18.16 1.31
CA MET A 74 -14.31 -17.37 2.22
C MET A 74 -14.35 -15.88 1.84
N ASP A 75 -13.51 -15.43 0.91
CA ASP A 75 -13.49 -14.08 0.38
C ASP A 75 -13.75 -14.10 -1.13
N SER A 76 -14.94 -13.69 -1.54
CA SER A 76 -15.36 -13.64 -2.95
C SER A 76 -14.53 -12.67 -3.81
N THR A 77 -13.72 -11.82 -3.20
CA THR A 77 -12.82 -10.89 -3.88
C THR A 77 -11.37 -11.39 -3.93
N SER A 78 -11.09 -12.53 -3.32
CA SER A 78 -9.78 -13.19 -3.39
C SER A 78 -9.50 -13.66 -4.80
N ILE A 79 -8.31 -13.35 -5.32
CA ILE A 79 -7.93 -13.76 -6.68
C ILE A 79 -7.42 -15.21 -6.67
N ASN A 80 -7.97 -16.02 -7.55
CA ASN A 80 -7.49 -17.39 -7.77
C ASN A 80 -6.29 -17.40 -8.72
N LEU A 81 -5.15 -16.86 -8.25
CA LEU A 81 -3.87 -16.88 -8.96
C LEU A 81 -2.80 -17.45 -8.06
N GLU A 82 -1.90 -18.26 -8.64
CA GLU A 82 -0.74 -18.79 -7.95
C GLU A 82 0.07 -17.67 -7.27
N VAL A 83 0.62 -17.99 -6.10
CA VAL A 83 1.49 -17.09 -5.35
C VAL A 83 2.91 -17.23 -5.91
N PRO A 84 3.48 -16.18 -6.52
CA PRO A 84 4.82 -16.26 -7.07
C PRO A 84 5.86 -16.35 -5.96
N ASP A 85 7.05 -16.84 -6.29
CA ASP A 85 8.16 -16.90 -5.35
C ASP A 85 8.84 -15.54 -5.20
N TYR A 86 8.27 -14.68 -4.34
CA TYR A 86 8.72 -13.31 -4.13
C TYR A 86 10.22 -13.20 -3.79
N LEU A 87 10.74 -14.14 -3.00
CA LEU A 87 12.15 -14.18 -2.61
C LEU A 87 13.08 -14.30 -3.81
N LYS A 88 12.72 -15.14 -4.78
CA LYS A 88 13.51 -15.32 -5.99
C LYS A 88 13.53 -14.03 -6.79
N SER A 89 12.38 -13.39 -6.98
CA SER A 89 12.27 -12.12 -7.71
C SER A 89 13.07 -10.98 -7.06
N CYS A 90 13.17 -10.94 -5.73
CA CYS A 90 14.00 -9.96 -5.02
C CYS A 90 15.51 -10.06 -5.34
N GLN A 91 15.97 -11.18 -5.89
CA GLN A 91 17.39 -11.44 -6.19
C GLN A 91 17.76 -11.25 -7.67
N GLU A 92 16.79 -11.07 -8.56
CA GLU A 92 17.01 -11.01 -10.02
C GLU A 92 17.66 -9.70 -10.50
N GLY A 93 17.77 -8.70 -9.60
CA GLY A 93 18.30 -7.38 -9.92
C GLY A 93 17.36 -6.58 -10.84
N ILE A 94 17.83 -5.42 -11.32
CA ILE A 94 16.96 -4.46 -12.03
C ILE A 94 17.52 -4.00 -13.39
N LYS A 95 18.60 -4.63 -13.87
CA LYS A 95 19.25 -4.23 -15.11
C LYS A 95 18.27 -4.37 -16.28
N GLY A 96 18.06 -3.28 -17.01
CA GLY A 96 17.14 -3.21 -18.15
C GLY A 96 15.68 -2.97 -17.79
N ILE A 97 15.31 -2.94 -16.51
CA ILE A 97 13.95 -2.56 -16.07
C ILE A 97 13.70 -1.10 -16.41
N LYS A 98 12.50 -0.80 -16.92
CA LYS A 98 12.03 0.57 -17.15
C LYS A 98 11.29 1.08 -15.92
N ILE A 99 11.68 2.25 -15.42
CA ILE A 99 11.02 2.94 -14.31
C ILE A 99 10.38 4.20 -14.86
N GLY A 100 9.05 4.24 -14.82
CA GLY A 100 8.27 5.42 -15.16
C GLY A 100 8.23 6.41 -13.99
N VAL A 101 8.57 7.67 -14.23
CA VAL A 101 8.54 8.76 -13.24
C VAL A 101 7.42 9.74 -13.62
N PRO A 102 6.27 9.73 -12.92
CA PRO A 102 5.14 10.61 -13.24
C PRO A 102 5.45 12.07 -12.93
N LYS A 103 5.29 12.96 -13.92
CA LYS A 103 5.51 14.41 -13.74
C LYS A 103 4.58 15.00 -12.68
N GLU A 104 3.36 14.49 -12.60
CA GLU A 104 2.30 14.98 -11.71
C GLU A 104 2.62 14.75 -10.22
N TYR A 105 3.62 13.94 -9.89
CA TYR A 105 4.05 13.71 -8.50
C TYR A 105 5.01 14.80 -7.99
N PHE A 106 5.61 15.61 -8.88
CA PHE A 106 6.51 16.71 -8.52
C PHE A 106 5.72 18.02 -8.35
N ILE A 107 4.87 18.06 -7.34
CA ILE A 107 3.97 19.19 -7.06
C ILE A 107 4.70 20.36 -6.36
N LYS A 108 4.11 21.56 -6.42
CA LYS A 108 4.64 22.79 -5.77
C LYS A 108 4.79 22.68 -4.24
N GLY A 109 4.16 21.69 -3.60
CA GLY A 109 4.18 21.47 -2.15
C GLY A 109 5.07 20.31 -1.68
N ILE A 110 5.87 19.69 -2.56
CA ILE A 110 6.81 18.64 -2.14
C ILE A 110 7.90 19.25 -1.25
N ASP A 111 8.21 18.57 -0.15
CA ASP A 111 9.34 18.95 0.70
C ASP A 111 10.66 18.82 -0.10
N PRO A 112 11.54 19.85 -0.10
CA PRO A 112 12.82 19.78 -0.81
C PRO A 112 13.68 18.57 -0.45
N GLU A 113 13.66 18.12 0.80
CA GLU A 113 14.43 16.96 1.25
C GLU A 113 13.87 15.65 0.68
N VAL A 114 12.54 15.54 0.60
CA VAL A 114 11.87 14.39 -0.05
C VAL A 114 12.20 14.34 -1.53
N LYS A 115 12.17 15.50 -2.21
CA LYS A 115 12.55 15.59 -3.63
C LYS A 115 14.00 15.18 -3.84
N ASP A 116 14.92 15.68 -3.03
CA ASP A 116 16.35 15.33 -3.13
C ASP A 116 16.61 13.83 -2.85
N ALA A 117 15.91 13.25 -1.86
CA ALA A 117 15.97 11.82 -1.59
C ALA A 117 15.48 10.98 -2.77
N LEU A 118 14.39 11.38 -3.43
CA LEU A 118 13.88 10.74 -4.64
C LEU A 118 14.88 10.85 -5.80
N ASP A 119 15.42 12.05 -6.05
CA ASP A 119 16.42 12.31 -7.11
C ASP A 119 17.68 11.45 -6.89
N LYS A 120 18.12 11.28 -5.63
CA LYS A 120 19.22 10.38 -5.26
C LYS A 120 18.87 8.91 -5.51
N ALA A 121 17.67 8.47 -5.17
CA ALA A 121 17.21 7.11 -5.40
C ALA A 121 17.17 6.76 -6.90
N LEU A 122 16.67 7.68 -7.74
CA LEU A 122 16.64 7.50 -9.21
C LEU A 122 18.05 7.32 -9.78
N LYS A 123 19.03 8.11 -9.34
CA LYS A 123 20.44 7.96 -9.74
C LYS A 123 21.03 6.61 -9.33
N ILE A 124 20.62 6.06 -8.18
CA ILE A 124 21.04 4.72 -7.76
C ILE A 124 20.45 3.68 -8.71
N PHE A 125 19.17 3.77 -9.04
CA PHE A 125 18.52 2.86 -9.99
C PHE A 125 19.17 2.91 -11.39
N GLU A 126 19.51 4.09 -11.89
CA GLU A 126 20.27 4.24 -13.15
C GLU A 126 21.63 3.55 -13.11
N LYS A 127 22.40 3.76 -12.03
CA LYS A 127 23.72 3.12 -11.84
C LYS A 127 23.62 1.59 -11.80
N LEU A 128 22.52 1.06 -11.27
CA LEU A 128 22.22 -0.37 -11.24
C LEU A 128 21.69 -0.91 -12.59
N GLY A 129 21.53 -0.04 -13.59
CA GLY A 129 21.20 -0.41 -14.98
C GLY A 129 19.72 -0.32 -15.32
N ALA A 130 18.89 0.30 -14.48
CA ALA A 130 17.51 0.62 -14.84
C ALA A 130 17.47 1.78 -15.86
N LYS A 131 16.39 1.84 -16.64
CA LYS A 131 16.09 2.92 -17.59
C LYS A 131 15.02 3.80 -17.00
N ILE A 132 15.34 5.06 -16.71
CA ILE A 132 14.38 6.02 -16.18
C ILE A 132 13.71 6.74 -17.34
N GLU A 133 12.38 6.72 -17.36
CA GLU A 133 11.56 7.38 -18.37
C GLU A 133 10.54 8.28 -17.67
N GLU A 134 10.47 9.55 -18.06
CA GLU A 134 9.43 10.45 -17.59
C GLU A 134 8.09 10.08 -18.24
N VAL A 135 7.03 9.95 -17.44
CA VAL A 135 5.68 9.60 -17.90
C VAL A 135 4.64 10.60 -17.39
N SER A 136 3.44 10.55 -17.95
CA SER A 136 2.32 11.39 -17.51
C SER A 136 1.15 10.53 -17.07
N LEU A 137 0.63 10.85 -15.88
CA LEU A 137 -0.57 10.28 -15.29
C LEU A 137 -1.61 11.40 -15.13
N LEU A 138 -2.22 11.80 -16.25
CA LEU A 138 -3.09 12.98 -16.37
C LEU A 138 -4.23 13.06 -15.36
N HIS A 139 -4.73 11.92 -14.88
CA HIS A 139 -5.86 11.87 -13.94
C HIS A 139 -5.43 11.88 -12.46
N THR A 140 -4.14 12.06 -12.15
CA THR A 140 -3.63 12.06 -10.77
C THR A 140 -4.30 13.12 -9.90
N GLU A 141 -4.56 14.32 -10.43
CA GLU A 141 -5.22 15.40 -9.66
C GLU A 141 -6.60 15.01 -9.14
N TYR A 142 -7.28 14.08 -9.82
CA TYR A 142 -8.62 13.61 -9.43
C TYR A 142 -8.58 12.43 -8.45
N SER A 143 -7.42 11.85 -8.17
CA SER A 143 -7.33 10.62 -7.37
C SER A 143 -7.81 10.85 -5.93
N LEU A 144 -7.41 11.97 -5.32
CA LEU A 144 -7.79 12.30 -3.94
C LEU A 144 -9.29 12.57 -3.78
N PRO A 145 -9.94 13.44 -4.59
CA PRO A 145 -11.38 13.65 -4.48
C PRO A 145 -12.17 12.38 -4.82
N ALA A 146 -11.77 11.62 -5.85
CA ALA A 146 -12.43 10.36 -6.19
C ALA A 146 -12.31 9.32 -5.06
N TYR A 147 -11.13 9.23 -4.42
CA TYR A 147 -10.91 8.38 -3.26
C TYR A 147 -11.85 8.75 -2.11
N HIS A 148 -11.90 10.02 -1.73
CA HIS A 148 -12.74 10.44 -0.59
C HIS A 148 -14.21 10.17 -0.85
N LEU A 149 -14.70 10.43 -2.05
CA LEU A 149 -16.08 10.13 -2.42
C LEU A 149 -16.36 8.62 -2.34
N GLY A 150 -15.53 7.80 -2.99
CA GLY A 150 -15.72 6.35 -3.04
C GLY A 150 -15.59 5.68 -1.68
N ALA A 151 -14.56 6.02 -0.91
CA ALA A 151 -14.32 5.45 0.41
C ALA A 151 -15.43 5.83 1.39
N LEU A 152 -15.91 7.08 1.36
CA LEU A 152 -17.03 7.51 2.21
C LEU A 152 -18.31 6.75 1.88
N ILE A 153 -18.67 6.62 0.59
CA ILE A 153 -19.86 5.88 0.17
C ILE A 153 -19.78 4.43 0.64
N ALA A 154 -18.64 3.76 0.45
CA ALA A 154 -18.45 2.37 0.86
C ALA A 154 -18.56 2.21 2.38
N LYS A 155 -17.96 3.13 3.14
CA LYS A 155 -18.02 3.15 4.61
C LYS A 155 -19.46 3.26 5.11
N GLU A 156 -20.21 4.24 4.61
CA GLU A 156 -21.60 4.45 5.04
C GLU A 156 -22.49 3.25 4.68
N GLY A 157 -22.32 2.69 3.48
CA GLY A 157 -23.00 1.46 3.08
C GLY A 157 -22.77 0.31 4.05
N TRP A 158 -21.51 0.09 4.48
CA TRP A 158 -21.18 -0.95 5.44
C TRP A 158 -21.76 -0.70 6.83
N ILE A 159 -21.75 0.56 7.32
CA ILE A 159 -22.34 0.93 8.62
C ILE A 159 -23.84 0.66 8.64
N LEU A 160 -24.54 1.02 7.56
CA LEU A 160 -25.98 0.80 7.42
C LEU A 160 -26.34 -0.69 7.44
N LEU A 161 -25.58 -1.52 6.71
CA LEU A 161 -25.79 -2.97 6.66
C LEU A 161 -25.55 -3.65 8.02
N ASN A 162 -24.73 -3.06 8.89
CA ASN A 162 -24.40 -3.59 10.22
C ASN A 162 -25.16 -2.87 11.35
N GLY A 163 -26.28 -2.20 11.03
CA GLY A 163 -27.25 -1.70 12.00
C GLY A 163 -26.73 -0.62 12.93
N GLY A 164 -25.80 0.23 12.48
CA GLY A 164 -25.27 1.36 13.25
C GLY A 164 -24.38 1.00 14.45
N ARG A 165 -24.34 -0.28 14.87
CA ARG A 165 -23.46 -0.77 15.97
C ARG A 165 -21.97 -0.59 15.69
N ALA A 166 -21.60 -0.48 14.42
CA ALA A 166 -20.22 -0.28 14.00
C ALA A 166 -19.77 1.20 13.96
N SER A 167 -20.68 2.16 14.20
CA SER A 167 -20.36 3.59 14.31
C SER A 167 -19.28 3.83 15.39
N GLY A 168 -19.41 3.19 16.55
CA GLY A 168 -18.45 3.32 17.66
C GLY A 168 -17.07 2.72 17.37
N ILE A 169 -16.99 1.65 16.56
CA ILE A 169 -15.72 1.00 16.19
C ILE A 169 -14.95 1.88 15.20
N MET A 170 -15.63 2.51 14.24
CA MET A 170 -15.00 3.39 13.26
C MET A 170 -14.66 4.78 13.82
N GLU A 171 -15.45 5.32 14.76
CA GLU A 171 -15.13 6.58 15.44
C GLU A 171 -13.83 6.49 16.25
N ALA A 172 -13.55 5.34 16.89
CA ALA A 172 -12.31 5.13 17.63
C ALA A 172 -11.07 5.19 16.72
N SER A 173 -11.17 4.61 15.50
CA SER A 173 -10.10 4.65 14.49
C SER A 173 -9.85 6.08 13.96
N ALA A 174 -10.90 6.88 13.80
CA ALA A 174 -10.78 8.27 13.34
C ALA A 174 -10.22 9.24 14.39
N ARG A 175 -10.41 8.96 15.70
CA ARG A 175 -9.88 9.78 16.80
C ARG A 175 -8.38 9.55 17.02
N GLY A 176 -7.88 8.33 16.79
CA GLY A 176 -6.44 8.03 16.89
C GLY A 176 -5.55 8.65 15.80
N ALA A 177 -6.14 9.30 14.80
CA ALA A 177 -5.42 10.04 13.74
C ALA A 177 -5.33 11.56 14.01
N LYS A 178 -5.80 12.03 15.18
CA LYS A 178 -5.80 13.45 15.59
C LYS A 178 -4.88 13.74 16.79
N GLU A 179 -4.12 12.78 17.26
CA GLU A 179 -3.09 12.96 18.29
C GLU A 179 -1.69 12.77 17.71
#